data_AF-A0A3R7JIR6-F1
#
_entry.id   AF-A0A3R7JIR6-F1
#
_cell.length_a   1.000
_cell.length_b   1.000
_cell.length_c   1.000
_cell.angle_alpha   90.00
_cell.angle_beta   90.00
_cell.angle_gamma   90.00
#
_symmetry.space_group_name_H-M   'P 1'
#
loop_
_entity.id
_entity.type
_entity.pdbx_description
1 polymer ?
#
loop_
_entity_poly.entity_id
_entity_poly.type
_entity_poly.pdbx_seq_one_letter_code
_entity_poly.pdbx_strand_id
1 'polypeptide(L)'
;MPTNGRSVNRRQLLKSTGVAGVAGLTGLAGCSGGDGGGGDGGDGGDGGDGGDGGDDYPSLGNFPVEGDTVTFGFNVPQSGPYSSEGQDELRAYELAQKHLNNGGGWVDSFEDLSGDGVLGYTVESVNGDTATDADTARQAASRMINRDDVVMISGGSSSAVAIAVQGLCQQEKVMFMACLTHSNDTTGKDCARYGFREMFNAYMTGQALAPVLESEYGSDNSFYQLYADYSWGQTVQESMNQFLSEIGWEQVDSVPTPLGTSDFSSYLSEAANSGADVLLLDHYGLDGANSVSQAVDAGIDEDMEIVVPLYNRPMAQAAGGAIEGVFGTIAWDSQIDNEPSNAFTEVFQNEYDRVPSGPAQLAYAQTLQYAAAAERAGTFYPPEVIRELEDYNYNNIGMGEETMRACDHQAQRAIPVARGLPESEQGDGNFIEIVEVTSRDDVGYACDSGPAAECELGEYGDE
;
A
#
# COMPACT_ATOMS: atom_id res chain seq x y z
N MET A 1 -32.06 29.75 -43.70
CA MET A 1 -31.59 30.97 -43.02
C MET A 1 -30.96 30.55 -41.70
N PRO A 2 -29.79 31.11 -41.34
CA PRO A 2 -28.76 30.51 -40.47
C PRO A 2 -28.87 31.01 -39.02
N THR A 3 -28.18 30.41 -38.03
CA THR A 3 -26.91 30.92 -37.46
C THR A 3 -26.20 29.79 -36.69
N ASN A 4 -25.01 29.35 -37.10
CA ASN A 4 -23.64 29.86 -36.80
C ASN A 4 -22.94 29.05 -35.69
N GLY A 5 -21.97 28.23 -36.12
CA GLY A 5 -20.97 27.63 -35.24
C GLY A 5 -19.90 28.64 -34.81
N ARG A 6 -19.18 28.29 -33.75
CA ARG A 6 -17.91 28.91 -33.38
C ARG A 6 -16.92 27.82 -32.97
N SER A 7 -16.01 27.52 -33.89
CA SER A 7 -14.67 27.01 -33.60
C SER A 7 -13.84 28.13 -32.96
N VAL A 8 -13.10 27.85 -31.88
CA VAL A 8 -12.04 28.75 -31.39
C VAL A 8 -10.69 28.04 -31.47
N ASN A 9 -9.70 28.85 -31.83
CA ASN A 9 -8.51 28.52 -32.61
C ASN A 9 -7.31 28.32 -31.67
N ARG A 10 -6.58 27.20 -31.84
CA ARG A 10 -5.28 26.93 -31.20
C ARG A 10 -4.19 27.83 -31.82
N ARG A 11 -4.10 29.11 -31.41
CA ARG A 11 -2.92 29.98 -31.63
C ARG A 11 -3.05 31.33 -30.92
N GLN A 12 -2.44 31.44 -29.74
CA GLN A 12 -1.94 32.63 -28.99
C GLN A 12 -1.71 32.09 -27.55
N LEU A 13 -0.53 32.07 -26.92
CA LEU A 13 0.55 33.04 -26.86
C LEU A 13 1.91 32.34 -26.62
N LEU A 14 2.84 32.55 -27.54
CA LEU A 14 4.29 32.52 -27.29
C LEU A 14 4.76 33.95 -27.55
N LYS A 15 5.36 34.61 -26.55
CA LYS A 15 6.27 35.76 -26.69
C LYS A 15 6.78 36.19 -25.31
N SER A 16 7.98 35.73 -24.93
CA SER A 16 9.11 36.61 -24.59
C SER A 16 10.32 35.78 -24.17
N THR A 17 11.29 35.72 -25.08
CA THR A 17 12.68 35.34 -24.82
C THR A 17 13.57 36.51 -25.19
N GLY A 18 14.62 36.73 -24.38
CA GLY A 18 15.78 37.57 -24.68
C GLY A 18 16.28 38.23 -23.38
N VAL A 19 17.55 38.18 -23.00
CA VAL A 19 18.80 37.98 -23.75
C VAL A 19 19.91 37.48 -22.79
N ALA A 20 20.84 36.72 -23.37
CA ALA A 20 22.05 36.18 -22.78
C ALA A 20 23.12 37.21 -22.36
N GLY A 21 24.06 36.79 -21.50
CA GLY A 21 25.33 37.49 -21.29
C GLY A 21 26.30 36.73 -20.37
N VAL A 22 27.26 36.02 -20.98
CA VAL A 22 28.41 35.38 -20.33
C VAL A 22 29.51 36.41 -20.11
N ALA A 23 30.13 36.44 -18.92
CA ALA A 23 31.54 36.80 -18.73
C ALA A 23 32.03 36.36 -17.34
N GLY A 24 33.02 35.48 -17.30
CA GLY A 24 33.81 35.23 -16.09
C GLY A 24 34.90 36.30 -15.91
N LEU A 25 35.48 36.35 -14.69
CA LEU A 25 36.91 36.53 -14.41
C LEU A 25 37.14 36.71 -12.90
N THR A 26 37.89 35.78 -12.32
CA THR A 26 38.99 35.97 -11.35
C THR A 26 38.97 37.15 -10.38
N GLY A 27 39.14 36.84 -9.08
CA GLY A 27 40.31 37.34 -8.35
C GLY A 27 40.07 37.97 -6.97
N LEU A 28 40.84 37.43 -6.00
CA LEU A 28 41.52 38.12 -4.89
C LEU A 28 40.80 38.28 -3.53
N ALA A 29 41.26 37.42 -2.61
CA ALA A 29 41.70 37.67 -1.24
C ALA A 29 41.58 39.09 -0.64
N GLY A 30 41.15 39.14 0.62
CA GLY A 30 41.37 40.26 1.53
C GLY A 30 41.01 39.92 2.97
N CYS A 31 42.02 39.62 3.79
CA CYS A 31 41.93 39.49 5.24
C CYS A 31 41.89 40.86 5.94
N SER A 32 41.06 41.00 6.98
CA SER A 32 41.31 41.78 8.22
C SER A 32 40.04 41.66 9.08
N GLY A 33 40.06 41.16 10.32
CA GLY A 33 40.92 41.57 11.42
C GLY A 33 40.27 42.75 12.15
N GLY A 34 39.50 42.48 13.21
CA GLY A 34 38.82 43.50 14.02
C GLY A 34 38.25 42.91 15.31
N ASP A 35 39.04 43.04 16.37
CA ASP A 35 38.81 42.61 17.75
C ASP A 35 37.88 43.58 18.51
N GLY A 36 37.18 43.07 19.52
CA GLY A 36 36.77 43.84 20.70
C GLY A 36 35.28 44.09 20.93
N GLY A 37 34.78 43.58 22.07
CA GLY A 37 33.79 44.28 22.89
C GLY A 37 32.59 43.44 23.33
N GLY A 38 32.69 42.86 24.53
CA GLY A 38 31.59 42.15 25.19
C GLY A 38 30.42 43.04 25.63
N GLY A 39 29.27 42.40 25.76
CA GLY A 39 28.05 42.93 26.37
C GLY A 39 27.15 41.77 26.75
N ASP A 40 27.09 41.49 28.05
CA ASP A 40 26.13 40.61 28.72
C ASP A 40 24.70 41.11 28.50
N GLY A 41 23.75 40.17 28.43
CA GLY A 41 22.32 40.45 28.41
C GLY A 41 21.52 39.26 27.91
N GLY A 42 21.29 38.30 28.80
CA GLY A 42 20.40 37.16 28.53
C GLY A 42 18.95 37.59 28.36
N ASP A 43 18.22 36.83 27.56
CA ASP A 43 16.81 36.58 27.76
C ASP A 43 16.50 35.18 27.21
N GLY A 44 15.69 34.44 27.96
CA GLY A 44 15.54 32.98 27.88
C GLY A 44 15.00 32.48 26.54
N GLY A 45 15.67 31.46 26.01
CA GLY A 45 15.05 30.51 25.11
C GLY A 45 14.47 29.38 25.94
N ASP A 46 13.15 29.39 26.12
CA ASP A 46 12.40 28.16 26.40
C ASP A 46 12.48 27.32 25.12
N GLY A 47 13.40 26.36 25.10
CA GLY A 47 13.30 25.24 24.18
C GLY A 47 12.14 24.40 24.67
N GLY A 48 11.06 24.34 23.91
CA GLY A 48 9.94 23.46 24.21
C GLY A 48 10.45 22.03 24.26
N ASP A 49 10.38 21.43 25.43
CA ASP A 49 10.62 20.01 25.66
C ASP A 49 9.53 19.25 24.89
N GLY A 50 9.83 18.82 23.66
CA GLY A 50 9.02 17.86 22.92
C GLY A 50 9.19 16.50 23.60
N GLY A 51 8.44 16.29 24.67
CA GLY A 51 8.65 15.14 25.54
C GLY A 51 7.96 13.89 25.01
N ASP A 52 8.71 12.99 24.35
CA ASP A 52 8.31 11.63 23.96
C ASP A 52 8.11 10.65 25.14
N GLY A 53 8.00 11.16 26.38
CA GLY A 53 8.04 10.34 27.59
C GLY A 53 9.38 9.62 27.82
N GLY A 54 10.48 10.12 27.24
CA GLY A 54 11.80 9.46 27.21
C GLY A 54 12.38 8.99 28.55
N ASP A 55 11.99 9.60 29.67
CA ASP A 55 12.45 9.24 31.02
C ASP A 55 11.66 8.07 31.64
N ASP A 56 10.51 7.69 31.07
CA ASP A 56 9.59 6.72 31.65
C ASP A 56 9.79 5.27 31.14
N TYR A 57 10.48 5.09 30.00
CA TYR A 57 10.66 3.80 29.33
C TYR A 57 12.13 3.43 29.07
N PRO A 58 12.50 2.14 29.06
CA PRO A 58 13.85 1.72 28.69
C PRO A 58 14.09 1.91 27.17
N SER A 59 15.36 2.04 26.78
CA SER A 59 15.74 2.08 25.36
C SER A 59 15.29 0.80 24.64
N LEU A 60 14.63 0.94 23.49
CA LEU A 60 14.16 -0.19 22.70
C LEU A 60 14.03 0.21 21.23
N GLY A 61 14.68 -0.54 20.35
CA GLY A 61 14.83 -0.13 18.95
C GLY A 61 15.48 1.24 18.85
N ASN A 62 14.80 2.17 18.17
CA ASN A 62 15.26 3.55 17.98
C ASN A 62 14.61 4.56 18.96
N PHE A 63 13.99 4.08 20.04
CA PHE A 63 13.55 4.90 21.17
C PHE A 63 14.66 5.01 22.25
N PRO A 64 14.84 6.16 22.92
CA PRO A 64 14.11 7.42 22.73
C PRO A 64 14.55 8.17 21.46
N VAL A 65 13.66 8.98 20.89
CA VAL A 65 13.97 9.85 19.76
C VAL A 65 14.76 11.07 20.24
N GLU A 66 15.93 11.31 19.64
CA GLU A 66 16.80 12.44 19.97
C GLU A 66 16.60 13.63 19.01
N GLY A 67 16.65 14.86 19.53
CA GLY A 67 16.57 16.09 18.73
C GLY A 67 15.14 16.59 18.50
N ASP A 68 14.92 17.31 17.41
CA ASP A 68 13.64 17.97 17.09
C ASP A 68 12.90 17.27 15.92
N THR A 69 13.44 16.16 15.41
CA THR A 69 12.92 15.43 14.25
C THR A 69 12.71 13.95 14.56
N VAL A 70 11.72 13.34 13.91
CA VAL A 70 11.48 11.89 13.93
C VAL A 70 11.49 11.36 12.50
N THR A 71 12.19 10.26 12.23
CA THR A 71 12.36 9.75 10.86
C THR A 71 11.48 8.54 10.60
N PHE A 72 10.71 8.56 9.50
CA PHE A 72 9.96 7.41 8.99
C PHE A 72 10.69 6.76 7.80
N GLY A 73 10.67 5.43 7.73
CA GLY A 73 11.29 4.67 6.64
C GLY A 73 10.28 4.15 5.62
N PHE A 74 10.39 4.52 4.35
CA PHE A 74 9.52 4.06 3.27
C PHE A 74 10.24 3.06 2.35
N ASN A 75 9.97 1.77 2.53
CA ASN A 75 10.64 0.68 1.83
C ASN A 75 9.75 0.06 0.75
N VAL A 76 9.80 0.65 -0.45
CA VAL A 76 8.90 0.36 -1.58
C VAL A 76 9.66 -0.11 -2.81
N PRO A 77 9.05 -0.90 -3.72
CA PRO A 77 9.67 -1.25 -5.00
C PRO A 77 9.73 -0.01 -5.91
N GLN A 78 10.93 0.50 -6.14
CA GLN A 78 11.18 1.53 -7.16
C GLN A 78 11.64 0.90 -8.47
N SER A 79 12.03 -0.37 -8.43
CA SER A 79 12.31 -1.23 -9.58
C SER A 79 11.70 -2.63 -9.39
N GLY A 80 11.73 -3.45 -10.45
CA GLY A 80 11.11 -4.78 -10.46
C GLY A 80 9.65 -4.76 -10.94
N PRO A 81 8.96 -5.92 -10.91
CA PRO A 81 7.63 -6.09 -11.51
C PRO A 81 6.51 -5.28 -10.83
N TYR A 82 6.73 -4.82 -9.59
CA TYR A 82 5.75 -4.03 -8.81
C TYR A 82 6.14 -2.55 -8.68
N SER A 83 7.02 -2.05 -9.55
CA SER A 83 7.48 -0.66 -9.47
C SER A 83 6.37 0.37 -9.64
N SER A 84 5.32 0.05 -10.40
CA SER A 84 4.20 0.99 -10.62
C SER A 84 3.43 1.24 -9.32
N GLU A 85 3.19 0.17 -8.55
CA GLU A 85 2.61 0.21 -7.21
C GLU A 85 3.50 0.99 -6.25
N GLY A 86 4.79 0.65 -6.18
CA GLY A 86 5.71 1.32 -5.25
C GLY A 86 5.90 2.81 -5.54
N GLN A 87 5.77 3.26 -6.79
CA GLN A 87 5.76 4.69 -7.12
C GLN A 87 4.48 5.40 -6.66
N ASP A 88 3.33 4.71 -6.68
CA ASP A 88 2.09 5.25 -6.14
C ASP A 88 2.10 5.27 -4.60
N GLU A 89 2.61 4.22 -3.97
CA GLU A 89 2.87 4.16 -2.52
C GLU A 89 3.80 5.31 -2.09
N LEU A 90 4.95 5.50 -2.75
CA LEU A 90 5.92 6.54 -2.39
C LEU A 90 5.33 7.94 -2.42
N ARG A 91 4.52 8.27 -3.44
CA ARG A 91 3.83 9.56 -3.51
C ARG A 91 2.89 9.74 -2.32
N ALA A 92 2.12 8.71 -1.97
CA ALA A 92 1.21 8.80 -0.82
C ALA A 92 1.94 8.89 0.52
N TYR A 93 3.08 8.21 0.68
CA TYR A 93 3.95 8.35 1.85
C TYR A 93 4.50 9.76 2.01
N GLU A 94 5.03 10.34 0.93
CA GLU A 94 5.53 11.72 0.91
C GLU A 94 4.39 12.73 1.18
N LEU A 95 3.19 12.46 0.67
CA LEU A 95 2.01 13.28 0.95
C LEU A 95 1.57 13.19 2.41
N ALA A 96 1.57 11.99 3.00
CA ALA A 96 1.27 11.80 4.42
C ALA A 96 2.26 12.55 5.31
N GLN A 97 3.57 12.42 5.03
CA GLN A 97 4.61 13.19 5.73
C GLN A 97 4.37 14.70 5.62
N LYS A 98 4.07 15.19 4.40
CA LYS A 98 3.78 16.60 4.17
C LYS A 98 2.60 17.08 5.01
N HIS A 99 1.51 16.31 5.07
CA HIS A 99 0.33 16.68 5.86
C HIS A 99 0.55 16.55 7.36
N LEU A 100 1.31 15.56 7.84
CA LEU A 100 1.65 15.45 9.26
C LEU A 100 2.36 16.71 9.77
N ASN A 101 3.21 17.33 8.92
CA ASN A 101 3.96 18.53 9.29
C ASN A 101 3.27 19.87 8.99
N ASN A 102 2.22 19.90 8.17
CA ASN A 102 1.62 21.16 7.69
C ASN A 102 0.08 21.19 7.71
N GLY A 103 -0.58 20.14 8.21
CA GLY A 103 -2.01 19.89 8.07
C GLY A 103 -2.42 19.47 6.65
N GLY A 104 -3.69 19.09 6.51
CA GLY A 104 -4.32 18.71 5.24
C GLY A 104 -4.76 17.24 5.14
N GLY A 105 -5.65 16.97 4.19
CA GLY A 105 -6.19 15.63 3.96
C GLY A 105 -6.80 15.04 5.23
N TRP A 106 -6.52 13.76 5.51
CA TRP A 106 -7.02 13.12 6.72
C TRP A 106 -6.38 13.62 8.02
N VAL A 107 -5.23 14.30 8.00
CA VAL A 107 -4.65 14.84 9.24
C VAL A 107 -5.64 15.78 9.93
N ASP A 108 -6.38 16.58 9.17
CA ASP A 108 -7.40 17.48 9.68
C ASP A 108 -8.66 16.76 10.20
N SER A 109 -8.80 15.46 9.93
CA SER A 109 -9.96 14.62 10.28
C SER A 109 -9.65 13.61 11.40
N PHE A 110 -8.39 13.37 11.71
CA PHE A 110 -7.98 12.54 12.85
C PHE A 110 -7.97 13.41 14.11
N GLU A 111 -8.72 13.02 15.14
CA GLU A 111 -8.78 13.78 16.40
C GLU A 111 -7.42 13.84 17.12
N ASP A 112 -6.58 12.83 16.89
CA ASP A 112 -5.27 12.69 17.53
C ASP A 112 -4.15 13.49 16.83
N LEU A 113 -4.36 13.95 15.59
CA LEU A 113 -3.31 14.57 14.78
C LEU A 113 -3.46 16.09 14.73
N SER A 114 -2.35 16.81 14.94
CA SER A 114 -2.34 18.29 14.97
C SER A 114 -2.02 18.94 13.62
N GLY A 115 -1.27 18.25 12.76
CA GLY A 115 -0.71 18.81 11.53
C GLY A 115 0.52 19.71 11.74
N ASP A 116 1.13 19.67 12.92
CA ASP A 116 2.37 20.41 13.24
C ASP A 116 3.52 19.46 13.64
N GLY A 117 3.51 18.23 13.10
CA GLY A 117 4.42 17.14 13.47
C GLY A 117 3.71 16.01 14.22
N VAL A 118 4.50 15.14 14.86
CA VAL A 118 4.02 14.03 15.71
C VAL A 118 4.74 14.11 17.06
N LEU A 119 4.00 14.17 18.16
CA LEU A 119 4.53 14.36 19.52
C LEU A 119 5.44 15.59 19.66
N GLY A 120 5.21 16.62 18.82
CA GLY A 120 6.03 17.83 18.75
C GLY A 120 7.31 17.71 17.91
N TYR A 121 7.59 16.54 17.32
CA TYR A 121 8.72 16.33 16.42
C TYR A 121 8.31 16.60 14.96
N THR A 122 9.19 17.24 14.20
CA THR A 122 9.01 17.35 12.75
C THR A 122 9.28 15.99 12.10
N VAL A 123 8.35 15.51 11.28
CA VAL A 123 8.47 14.22 10.59
C VAL A 123 9.38 14.34 9.37
N GLU A 124 10.53 13.67 9.41
CA GLU A 124 11.38 13.43 8.26
C GLU A 124 11.13 12.04 7.68
N SER A 125 11.59 11.79 6.45
CA SER A 125 11.52 10.45 5.87
C SER A 125 12.75 10.09 5.05
N VAL A 126 13.02 8.79 5.00
CA VAL A 126 14.01 8.18 4.10
C VAL A 126 13.33 7.06 3.31
N ASN A 127 13.76 6.83 2.07
CA ASN A 127 13.21 5.76 1.24
C ASN A 127 14.30 4.82 0.70
N GLY A 128 13.88 3.64 0.28
CA GLY A 128 14.78 2.62 -0.24
C GLY A 128 14.07 1.63 -1.14
N ASP A 129 14.68 1.39 -2.31
CA ASP A 129 14.19 0.45 -3.31
C ASP A 129 14.29 -1.00 -2.82
N THR A 130 13.17 -1.71 -2.81
CA THR A 130 13.13 -3.15 -2.53
C THR A 130 13.51 -4.00 -3.73
N ALA A 131 13.44 -3.46 -4.94
CA ALA A 131 13.58 -4.18 -6.21
C ALA A 131 12.64 -5.40 -6.35
N THR A 132 11.59 -5.49 -5.53
CA THR A 132 10.75 -6.69 -5.36
C THR A 132 11.57 -7.93 -4.90
N ASP A 133 12.63 -7.71 -4.14
CA ASP A 133 13.56 -8.74 -3.66
C ASP A 133 13.76 -8.65 -2.14
N ALA A 134 13.61 -9.78 -1.44
CA ALA A 134 13.60 -9.82 0.02
C ALA A 134 14.96 -9.41 0.63
N ASP A 135 16.06 -9.84 0.03
CA ASP A 135 17.41 -9.52 0.53
C ASP A 135 17.74 -8.04 0.32
N THR A 136 17.39 -7.49 -0.85
CA THR A 136 17.57 -6.08 -1.18
C THR A 136 16.73 -5.19 -0.24
N ALA A 137 15.47 -5.56 -0.01
CA ALA A 137 14.58 -4.88 0.91
C ALA A 137 15.13 -4.87 2.34
N ARG A 138 15.53 -6.04 2.88
CA ARG A 138 16.14 -6.14 4.22
C ARG A 138 17.41 -5.32 4.34
N GLN A 139 18.26 -5.29 3.31
CA GLN A 139 19.46 -4.44 3.32
C GLN A 139 19.12 -2.95 3.32
N ALA A 140 18.08 -2.53 2.59
CA ALA A 140 17.62 -1.14 2.61
C ALA A 140 17.02 -0.76 3.96
N ALA A 141 16.10 -1.56 4.48
CA ALA A 141 15.48 -1.39 5.81
C ALA A 141 16.53 -1.37 6.93
N SER A 142 17.50 -2.29 6.91
CA SER A 142 18.59 -2.31 7.89
C SER A 142 19.41 -1.01 7.87
N ARG A 143 19.67 -0.43 6.69
CA ARG A 143 20.34 0.88 6.63
C ARG A 143 19.49 2.00 7.21
N MET A 144 18.18 2.02 6.92
CA MET A 144 17.26 3.01 7.49
C MET A 144 17.25 2.94 9.01
N ILE A 145 17.16 1.73 9.58
CA ILE A 145 17.14 1.51 11.03
C ILE A 145 18.45 1.94 11.66
N ASN A 146 19.60 1.50 11.13
CA ASN A 146 20.89 1.64 11.80
C ASN A 146 21.63 2.95 11.52
N ARG A 147 21.25 3.68 10.47
CA ARG A 147 21.94 4.91 10.05
C ARG A 147 21.05 6.14 10.11
N ASP A 148 19.78 5.96 9.79
CA ASP A 148 18.81 7.05 9.69
C ASP A 148 17.82 7.04 10.87
N ASP A 149 18.06 6.15 11.85
CA ASP A 149 17.35 6.02 13.13
C ASP A 149 15.81 6.02 12.99
N VAL A 150 15.29 5.33 11.96
CA VAL A 150 13.85 5.33 11.71
C VAL A 150 13.08 4.67 12.84
N VAL A 151 12.02 5.31 13.33
CA VAL A 151 11.15 4.75 14.39
C VAL A 151 10.14 3.74 13.85
N MET A 152 9.91 3.79 12.54
CA MET A 152 8.98 2.91 11.86
C MET A 152 9.40 2.69 10.41
N ILE A 153 9.02 1.54 9.86
CA ILE A 153 9.11 1.23 8.45
C ILE A 153 7.71 0.96 7.91
N SER A 154 7.38 1.55 6.75
CA SER A 154 6.22 1.17 5.96
C SER A 154 6.63 0.83 4.54
N GLY A 155 5.91 -0.08 3.91
CA GLY A 155 6.11 -0.47 2.52
C GLY A 155 5.52 -1.83 2.23
N GLY A 156 5.82 -2.36 1.05
CA GLY A 156 5.32 -3.66 0.63
C GLY A 156 5.35 -3.85 -0.88
N SER A 157 4.18 -4.17 -1.43
CA SER A 157 3.86 -4.65 -2.77
C SER A 157 4.27 -6.09 -3.10
N SER A 158 5.19 -6.70 -2.34
CA SER A 158 5.44 -8.15 -2.37
C SER A 158 5.32 -8.72 -0.95
N SER A 159 4.50 -9.77 -0.77
CA SER A 159 4.37 -10.39 0.55
C SER A 159 5.64 -11.05 1.06
N ALA A 160 6.48 -11.61 0.17
CA ALA A 160 7.78 -12.14 0.58
C ALA A 160 8.72 -11.02 1.08
N VAL A 161 8.70 -9.86 0.44
CA VAL A 161 9.41 -8.66 0.90
C VAL A 161 8.88 -8.19 2.25
N ALA A 162 7.55 -8.06 2.38
CA ALA A 162 6.91 -7.62 3.61
C ALA A 162 7.24 -8.54 4.79
N ILE A 163 7.14 -9.87 4.62
CA ILE A 163 7.50 -10.86 5.65
C ILE A 163 8.99 -10.73 6.03
N ALA A 164 9.87 -10.57 5.05
CA ALA A 164 11.30 -10.44 5.29
C ALA A 164 11.64 -9.15 6.07
N VAL A 165 11.01 -8.02 5.75
CA VAL A 165 11.19 -6.74 6.46
C VAL A 165 10.53 -6.79 7.84
N GLN A 166 9.33 -7.35 7.96
CA GLN A 166 8.64 -7.58 9.24
C GLN A 166 9.52 -8.37 10.21
N GLY A 167 10.15 -9.45 9.74
CA GLY A 167 11.07 -10.23 10.57
C GLY A 167 12.32 -9.45 11.00
N LEU A 168 12.79 -8.48 10.20
CA LEU A 168 13.87 -7.57 10.61
C LEU A 168 13.35 -6.60 11.68
N CYS A 169 12.22 -5.94 11.44
CA CYS A 169 11.58 -5.01 12.37
C CYS A 169 11.29 -5.66 13.74
N GLN A 170 10.85 -6.92 13.77
CA GLN A 170 10.68 -7.70 14.99
C GLN A 170 11.99 -7.94 15.76
N GLN A 171 13.10 -8.11 15.05
CA GLN A 171 14.45 -8.29 15.64
C GLN A 171 14.98 -6.97 16.19
N GLU A 172 14.82 -5.89 15.42
CA GLU A 172 15.33 -4.56 15.74
C GLU A 172 14.38 -3.75 16.65
N LYS A 173 13.18 -4.28 16.96
CA LYS A 173 12.15 -3.62 17.77
C LYS A 173 11.73 -2.27 17.19
N VAL A 174 11.56 -2.23 15.87
CA VAL A 174 11.06 -1.07 15.10
C VAL A 174 9.70 -1.42 14.53
N MET A 175 8.77 -0.47 14.51
CA MET A 175 7.41 -0.73 14.03
C MET A 175 7.40 -0.98 12.52
N PHE A 176 6.61 -1.96 12.06
CA PHE A 176 6.38 -2.25 10.65
C PHE A 176 4.91 -2.10 10.30
N MET A 177 4.58 -1.06 9.54
CA MET A 177 3.22 -0.81 9.06
C MET A 177 3.12 -1.33 7.63
N ALA A 178 2.71 -2.59 7.49
CA ALA A 178 2.70 -3.31 6.22
C ALA A 178 1.64 -2.74 5.27
N CYS A 179 2.07 -2.09 4.18
CA CYS A 179 1.15 -1.39 3.28
C CYS A 179 0.44 -2.35 2.33
N LEU A 180 1.12 -2.81 1.28
CA LEU A 180 0.53 -3.70 0.28
C LEU A 180 1.11 -5.11 0.43
N THR A 181 0.44 -5.95 1.20
CA THR A 181 0.77 -7.37 1.31
C THR A 181 -0.49 -8.16 1.55
N HIS A 182 -0.66 -9.24 0.81
CA HIS A 182 -1.93 -9.95 0.74
C HIS A 182 -1.81 -11.43 1.12
N SER A 183 -0.58 -11.94 1.32
CA SER A 183 -0.37 -13.32 1.74
C SER A 183 -0.96 -13.60 3.12
N ASN A 184 -1.60 -14.75 3.30
CA ASN A 184 -2.11 -15.18 4.61
C ASN A 184 -0.98 -15.25 5.64
N ASP A 185 0.23 -15.63 5.21
CA ASP A 185 1.42 -15.78 6.07
C ASP A 185 1.76 -14.51 6.86
N THR A 186 1.58 -13.31 6.29
CA THR A 186 2.03 -12.05 6.92
C THR A 186 1.37 -11.76 8.27
N THR A 187 0.12 -12.17 8.46
CA THR A 187 -0.57 -12.13 9.78
C THR A 187 -1.03 -13.55 10.18
N GLY A 188 -0.37 -14.56 9.64
CA GLY A 188 -0.57 -15.95 10.00
C GLY A 188 0.72 -16.50 10.58
N LYS A 189 1.26 -17.57 10.00
CA LYS A 189 2.47 -18.23 10.50
C LYS A 189 3.72 -17.33 10.65
N ASP A 190 3.80 -16.23 9.89
CA ASP A 190 4.91 -15.28 9.91
C ASP A 190 4.52 -13.93 10.56
N CYS A 191 3.42 -13.87 11.30
CA CYS A 191 3.03 -12.67 12.03
C CYS A 191 4.10 -12.25 13.04
N ALA A 192 4.11 -10.96 13.38
CA ALA A 192 5.08 -10.40 14.30
C ALA A 192 4.44 -9.29 15.15
N ARG A 193 4.79 -9.24 16.43
CA ARG A 193 4.32 -8.23 17.40
C ARG A 193 4.53 -6.80 16.92
N TYR A 194 5.59 -6.55 16.17
CA TYR A 194 5.92 -5.22 15.66
C TYR A 194 5.33 -4.93 14.27
N GLY A 195 4.61 -5.89 13.67
CA GLY A 195 4.00 -5.77 12.35
C GLY A 195 2.49 -5.55 12.43
N PHE A 196 1.94 -4.64 11.64
CA PHE A 196 0.51 -4.39 11.51
C PHE A 196 0.11 -4.27 10.06
N ARG A 197 -1.00 -4.90 9.67
CA ARG A 197 -1.47 -4.91 8.28
C ARG A 197 -2.87 -4.33 8.14
N GLU A 198 -2.96 -3.27 7.36
CA GLU A 198 -4.21 -2.61 6.97
C GLU A 198 -4.95 -3.36 5.85
N MET A 199 -4.24 -3.93 4.88
CA MET A 199 -4.85 -4.66 3.77
C MET A 199 -5.44 -6.01 4.21
N PHE A 200 -6.59 -6.41 3.65
CA PHE A 200 -7.11 -7.78 3.79
C PHE A 200 -6.18 -8.83 3.12
N ASN A 201 -6.34 -10.10 3.45
CA ASN A 201 -5.52 -11.20 2.92
C ASN A 201 -6.25 -12.13 1.95
N ALA A 202 -5.52 -13.08 1.37
CA ALA A 202 -6.01 -14.02 0.38
C ALA A 202 -7.20 -14.86 0.85
N TYR A 203 -7.22 -15.26 2.12
CA TYR A 203 -8.34 -15.97 2.72
C TYR A 203 -9.61 -15.12 2.63
N MET A 204 -9.50 -13.85 3.00
CA MET A 204 -10.61 -12.90 2.95
C MET A 204 -11.02 -12.56 1.50
N THR A 205 -10.09 -12.57 0.54
CA THR A 205 -10.44 -12.49 -0.89
C THR A 205 -11.31 -13.65 -1.33
N GLY A 206 -11.00 -14.88 -0.94
CA GLY A 206 -11.82 -16.03 -1.26
C GLY A 206 -13.24 -15.91 -0.69
N GLN A 207 -13.37 -15.43 0.56
CA GLN A 207 -14.68 -15.18 1.18
C GLN A 207 -15.51 -14.13 0.44
N ALA A 208 -14.90 -13.04 -0.02
CA ALA A 208 -15.60 -11.97 -0.72
C ALA A 208 -15.90 -12.32 -2.19
N LEU A 209 -14.96 -12.96 -2.88
CA LEU A 209 -15.02 -13.15 -4.32
C LEU A 209 -15.85 -14.38 -4.72
N ALA A 210 -15.76 -15.49 -3.97
CA ALA A 210 -16.44 -16.73 -4.35
C ALA A 210 -17.98 -16.57 -4.46
N PRO A 211 -18.69 -15.90 -3.53
CA PRO A 211 -20.14 -15.69 -3.66
C PRO A 211 -20.53 -14.85 -4.87
N VAL A 212 -19.71 -13.85 -5.23
CA VAL A 212 -19.93 -13.04 -6.44
C VAL A 212 -19.77 -13.90 -7.69
N LEU A 213 -18.72 -14.72 -7.75
CA LEU A 213 -18.50 -15.64 -8.87
C LEU A 213 -19.60 -16.71 -8.97
N GLU A 214 -20.10 -17.23 -7.85
CA GLU A 214 -21.24 -18.16 -7.84
C GLU A 214 -22.50 -17.49 -8.41
N SER A 215 -22.76 -16.23 -8.04
CA SER A 215 -23.91 -15.48 -8.55
C SER A 215 -23.83 -15.21 -10.05
N GLU A 216 -22.63 -14.93 -10.56
CA GLU A 216 -22.41 -14.58 -11.96
C GLU A 216 -22.31 -15.81 -12.87
N TYR A 217 -21.61 -16.86 -12.43
CA TYR A 217 -21.27 -18.01 -13.27
C TYR A 217 -21.94 -19.33 -12.83
N GLY A 218 -22.65 -19.34 -11.70
CA GLY A 218 -23.25 -20.54 -11.14
C GLY A 218 -22.29 -21.37 -10.28
N SER A 219 -22.78 -22.49 -9.74
CA SER A 219 -22.08 -23.33 -8.76
C SER A 219 -21.49 -24.64 -9.33
N ASP A 220 -21.57 -24.85 -10.63
CA ASP A 220 -21.10 -26.07 -11.31
C ASP A 220 -20.11 -25.69 -12.42
N ASN A 221 -18.93 -25.25 -12.00
CA ASN A 221 -17.83 -24.87 -12.89
C ASN A 221 -16.54 -25.58 -12.49
N SER A 222 -15.70 -25.86 -13.46
CA SER A 222 -14.34 -26.33 -13.27
C SER A 222 -13.34 -25.19 -13.51
N PHE A 223 -12.24 -25.15 -12.77
CA PHE A 223 -11.29 -24.03 -12.88
C PHE A 223 -9.82 -24.47 -12.91
N TYR A 224 -9.01 -23.67 -13.60
CA TYR A 224 -7.56 -23.83 -13.72
C TYR A 224 -6.88 -22.59 -13.14
N GLN A 225 -5.81 -22.76 -12.36
CA GLN A 225 -5.09 -21.62 -11.76
C GLN A 225 -3.68 -21.50 -12.32
N LEU A 226 -3.29 -20.29 -12.72
CA LEU A 226 -1.89 -19.92 -12.92
C LEU A 226 -1.49 -18.93 -11.84
N TYR A 227 -0.45 -19.23 -11.05
CA TYR A 227 -0.11 -18.42 -9.87
C TYR A 227 1.37 -18.09 -9.79
N ALA A 228 1.70 -16.93 -9.21
CA ALA A 228 3.08 -16.54 -9.00
C ALA A 228 3.78 -17.46 -7.97
N ASP A 229 4.96 -17.99 -8.30
CA ASP A 229 5.70 -18.97 -7.48
C ASP A 229 6.43 -18.33 -6.28
N TYR A 230 5.66 -17.78 -5.35
CA TYR A 230 6.11 -17.31 -4.04
C TYR A 230 4.93 -17.25 -3.05
N SER A 231 5.20 -16.87 -1.80
CA SER A 231 4.22 -16.95 -0.68
C SER A 231 2.87 -16.29 -0.94
N TRP A 232 2.80 -15.23 -1.76
CA TRP A 232 1.54 -14.61 -2.14
C TRP A 232 0.74 -15.47 -3.11
N GLY A 233 1.32 -15.85 -4.26
CA GLY A 233 0.57 -16.61 -5.27
C GLY A 233 0.14 -17.98 -4.75
N GLN A 234 0.99 -18.63 -3.94
CA GLN A 234 0.67 -19.90 -3.29
C GLN A 234 -0.58 -19.77 -2.39
N THR A 235 -0.65 -18.72 -1.57
CA THR A 235 -1.75 -18.59 -0.62
C THR A 235 -3.05 -18.09 -1.26
N VAL A 236 -2.96 -17.32 -2.36
CA VAL A 236 -4.11 -16.94 -3.18
C VAL A 236 -4.68 -18.19 -3.85
N GLN A 237 -3.81 -18.99 -4.49
CA GLN A 237 -4.18 -20.25 -5.11
C GLN A 237 -4.88 -21.19 -4.11
N GLU A 238 -4.33 -21.35 -2.90
CA GLU A 238 -4.89 -22.17 -1.83
C GLU A 238 -6.24 -21.64 -1.35
N SER A 239 -6.34 -20.33 -1.10
CA SER A 239 -7.58 -19.69 -0.61
C SER A 239 -8.68 -19.76 -1.66
N MET A 240 -8.38 -19.44 -2.92
CA MET A 240 -9.35 -19.55 -4.01
C MET A 240 -9.77 -21.00 -4.23
N ASN A 241 -8.84 -21.95 -4.17
CA ASN A 241 -9.22 -23.37 -4.26
C ASN A 241 -10.19 -23.78 -3.15
N GLN A 242 -9.93 -23.35 -1.91
CA GLN A 242 -10.82 -23.63 -0.78
C GLN A 242 -12.24 -23.07 -1.04
N PHE A 243 -12.35 -21.76 -1.26
CA PHE A 243 -13.66 -21.10 -1.31
C PHE A 243 -14.44 -21.40 -2.58
N LEU A 244 -13.76 -21.60 -3.71
CA LEU A 244 -14.43 -22.07 -4.94
C LEU A 244 -14.93 -23.51 -4.78
N SER A 245 -14.17 -24.38 -4.09
CA SER A 245 -14.66 -25.74 -3.78
C SER A 245 -15.88 -25.73 -2.85
N GLU A 246 -15.96 -24.79 -1.91
CA GLU A 246 -17.09 -24.66 -0.99
C GLU A 246 -18.39 -24.27 -1.71
N ILE A 247 -18.32 -23.51 -2.80
CA ILE A 247 -19.46 -23.17 -3.66
C ILE A 247 -19.73 -24.23 -4.75
N GLY A 248 -18.98 -25.34 -4.77
CA GLY A 248 -19.21 -26.48 -5.65
C GLY A 248 -18.35 -26.53 -6.91
N TRP A 249 -17.41 -25.60 -7.11
CA TRP A 249 -16.51 -25.64 -8.25
C TRP A 249 -15.40 -26.69 -8.07
N GLU A 250 -14.86 -27.22 -9.16
CA GLU A 250 -13.81 -28.25 -9.13
C GLU A 250 -12.50 -27.76 -9.76
N GLN A 251 -11.40 -27.86 -9.03
CA GLN A 251 -10.08 -27.51 -9.58
C GLN A 251 -9.58 -28.60 -10.55
N VAL A 252 -9.30 -28.21 -11.80
CA VAL A 252 -8.69 -29.07 -12.82
C VAL A 252 -7.19 -29.20 -12.57
N ASP A 253 -6.49 -28.08 -12.39
CA ASP A 253 -5.06 -28.04 -12.06
C ASP A 253 -4.66 -26.67 -11.46
N SER A 254 -3.44 -26.59 -10.92
CA SER A 254 -2.77 -25.32 -10.63
C SER A 254 -1.29 -25.37 -11.00
N VAL A 255 -0.82 -24.35 -11.71
CA VAL A 255 0.56 -24.30 -12.18
C VAL A 255 1.27 -23.03 -11.71
N PRO A 256 2.42 -23.17 -11.02
CA PRO A 256 3.24 -22.03 -10.64
C PRO A 256 3.95 -21.43 -11.86
N THR A 257 4.01 -20.11 -11.90
CA THR A 257 4.78 -19.32 -12.86
C THR A 257 5.83 -18.48 -12.13
N PRO A 258 7.09 -18.40 -12.59
CA PRO A 258 8.10 -17.57 -11.96
C PRO A 258 7.67 -16.09 -11.90
N LEU A 259 8.01 -15.39 -10.80
CA LEU A 259 7.83 -13.95 -10.71
C LEU A 259 8.70 -13.21 -11.75
N GLY A 260 8.13 -12.20 -12.39
CA GLY A 260 8.75 -11.47 -13.50
C GLY A 260 8.58 -12.16 -14.86
N THR A 261 7.60 -13.05 -14.99
CA THR A 261 7.30 -13.71 -16.27
C THR A 261 6.69 -12.71 -17.24
N SER A 262 7.30 -12.55 -18.42
CA SER A 262 6.80 -11.68 -19.48
C SER A 262 6.09 -12.41 -20.62
N ASP A 263 6.30 -13.73 -20.74
CA ASP A 263 5.72 -14.57 -21.79
C ASP A 263 4.99 -15.75 -21.13
N PHE A 264 3.67 -15.69 -21.19
CA PHE A 264 2.76 -16.68 -20.60
C PHE A 264 2.26 -17.70 -21.63
N SER A 265 2.66 -17.60 -22.90
CA SER A 265 2.08 -18.36 -24.02
C SER A 265 2.02 -19.87 -23.78
N SER A 266 3.08 -20.47 -23.23
CA SER A 266 3.08 -21.91 -22.92
C SER A 266 2.10 -22.29 -21.80
N TYR A 267 2.04 -21.51 -20.72
CA TYR A 267 1.12 -21.74 -19.60
C TYR A 267 -0.34 -21.57 -20.03
N LEU A 268 -0.62 -20.53 -20.80
CA LEU A 268 -1.95 -20.24 -21.35
C LEU A 268 -2.40 -21.32 -22.35
N SER A 269 -1.47 -21.84 -23.17
CA SER A 269 -1.77 -22.97 -24.04
C SER A 269 -2.13 -24.23 -23.27
N GLU A 270 -1.50 -24.49 -22.11
CA GLU A 270 -1.85 -25.64 -21.27
C GLU A 270 -3.22 -25.43 -20.60
N ALA A 271 -3.47 -24.23 -20.06
CA ALA A 271 -4.74 -23.85 -19.47
C ALA A 271 -5.92 -23.98 -20.47
N ALA A 272 -5.77 -23.47 -21.69
CA ALA A 272 -6.80 -23.56 -22.74
C ALA A 272 -7.12 -25.01 -23.16
N ASN A 273 -6.18 -25.95 -22.99
CA ASN A 273 -6.39 -27.37 -23.30
C ASN A 273 -6.82 -28.19 -22.08
N SER A 274 -6.96 -27.56 -20.90
CA SER A 274 -7.33 -28.24 -19.66
C SER A 274 -8.80 -28.71 -19.66
N GLY A 275 -9.66 -28.01 -20.40
CA GLY A 275 -11.11 -28.20 -20.37
C GLY A 275 -11.79 -27.57 -19.16
N ALA A 276 -11.10 -26.69 -18.43
CA ALA A 276 -11.70 -25.87 -17.39
C ALA A 276 -12.67 -24.83 -17.98
N ASP A 277 -13.68 -24.46 -17.21
CA ASP A 277 -14.65 -23.41 -17.56
C ASP A 277 -14.12 -22.01 -17.18
N VAL A 278 -13.26 -21.93 -16.16
CA VAL A 278 -12.72 -20.67 -15.62
C VAL A 278 -11.19 -20.73 -15.50
N LEU A 279 -10.51 -19.67 -15.93
CA LEU A 279 -9.08 -19.44 -15.71
C LEU A 279 -8.88 -18.38 -14.62
N LEU A 280 -8.28 -18.78 -13.51
CA LEU A 280 -7.77 -17.86 -12.50
C LEU A 280 -6.33 -17.49 -12.82
N LEU A 281 -6.07 -16.19 -12.90
CA LEU A 281 -4.75 -15.60 -13.06
C LEU A 281 -4.34 -14.95 -11.74
N ASP A 282 -3.68 -15.72 -10.87
CA ASP A 282 -3.15 -15.28 -9.57
C ASP A 282 -1.79 -14.59 -9.78
N HIS A 283 -1.82 -13.54 -10.60
CA HIS A 283 -0.69 -12.68 -10.92
C HIS A 283 -1.03 -11.23 -10.61
N TYR A 284 -0.03 -10.43 -10.25
CA TYR A 284 -0.21 -9.05 -9.84
C TYR A 284 0.74 -8.11 -10.59
N GLY A 285 0.48 -6.80 -10.51
CA GLY A 285 1.31 -5.79 -11.15
C GLY A 285 1.53 -6.06 -12.65
N LEU A 286 2.77 -5.94 -13.12
CA LEU A 286 3.09 -6.16 -14.53
C LEU A 286 2.88 -7.61 -14.98
N ASP A 287 3.15 -8.60 -14.14
CA ASP A 287 2.91 -10.01 -14.48
C ASP A 287 1.42 -10.25 -14.72
N GLY A 288 0.57 -9.68 -13.86
CA GLY A 288 -0.89 -9.77 -14.01
C GLY A 288 -1.41 -9.05 -15.24
N ALA A 289 -0.91 -7.84 -15.53
CA ALA A 289 -1.27 -7.14 -16.75
C ALA A 289 -0.86 -7.95 -18.01
N ASN A 290 0.33 -8.55 -17.99
CA ASN A 290 0.80 -9.38 -19.09
C ASN A 290 0.01 -10.67 -19.25
N SER A 291 -0.31 -11.38 -18.16
CA SER A 291 -1.01 -12.66 -18.23
C SER A 291 -2.44 -12.50 -18.73
N VAL A 292 -3.18 -11.49 -18.23
CA VAL A 292 -4.56 -11.23 -18.69
C VAL A 292 -4.59 -10.77 -20.14
N SER A 293 -3.71 -9.84 -20.54
CA SER A 293 -3.64 -9.40 -21.95
C SER A 293 -3.27 -10.53 -22.90
N GLN A 294 -2.32 -11.39 -22.52
CA GLN A 294 -1.95 -12.53 -23.36
C GLN A 294 -3.03 -13.62 -23.41
N ALA A 295 -3.83 -13.78 -22.36
CA ALA A 295 -4.96 -14.70 -22.37
C ALA A 295 -6.03 -14.24 -23.37
N VAL A 296 -6.39 -12.95 -23.34
CA VAL A 296 -7.34 -12.34 -24.28
C VAL A 296 -6.80 -12.34 -25.72
N ASP A 297 -5.52 -11.98 -25.92
CA ASP A 297 -4.89 -12.02 -27.26
C ASP A 297 -4.86 -13.44 -27.85
N ALA A 298 -4.83 -14.46 -26.99
CA ALA A 298 -4.89 -15.87 -27.37
C ALA A 298 -6.33 -16.37 -27.61
N GLY A 299 -7.35 -15.56 -27.31
CA GLY A 299 -8.77 -15.89 -27.44
C GLY A 299 -9.28 -16.84 -26.35
N ILE A 300 -8.62 -16.89 -25.19
CA ILE A 300 -9.06 -17.75 -24.08
C ILE A 300 -10.41 -17.30 -23.53
N ASP A 301 -10.66 -15.99 -23.53
CA ASP A 301 -11.92 -15.36 -23.13
C ASP A 301 -13.10 -15.69 -24.05
N GLU A 302 -12.87 -16.32 -25.22
CA GLU A 302 -13.95 -16.80 -26.09
C GLU A 302 -14.58 -18.11 -25.57
N ASP A 303 -13.83 -18.91 -24.82
CA ASP A 303 -14.20 -20.27 -24.38
C ASP A 303 -14.17 -20.45 -22.84
N MET A 304 -13.45 -19.60 -22.11
CA MET A 304 -13.31 -19.64 -20.64
C MET A 304 -13.58 -18.27 -20.02
N GLU A 305 -14.16 -18.24 -18.83
CA GLU A 305 -14.21 -17.02 -18.03
C GLU A 305 -12.84 -16.73 -17.40
N ILE A 306 -12.44 -15.46 -17.32
CA ILE A 306 -11.16 -15.06 -16.71
C ILE A 306 -11.42 -14.31 -15.41
N VAL A 307 -10.75 -14.75 -14.34
CA VAL A 307 -10.79 -14.12 -13.02
C VAL A 307 -9.38 -13.76 -12.58
N VAL A 308 -9.21 -12.57 -12.00
CA VAL A 308 -7.96 -12.13 -11.40
C VAL A 308 -8.26 -11.83 -9.92
N PRO A 309 -7.97 -12.73 -8.98
CA PRO A 309 -8.52 -12.62 -7.62
C PRO A 309 -8.16 -11.34 -6.86
N LEU A 310 -7.04 -10.70 -7.22
CA LEU A 310 -6.64 -9.41 -6.71
C LEU A 310 -6.01 -8.58 -7.82
N TYR A 311 -6.50 -7.35 -8.03
CA TYR A 311 -5.82 -6.36 -8.87
C TYR A 311 -5.94 -4.95 -8.30
N ASN A 312 -5.34 -3.98 -8.97
CA ASN A 312 -5.38 -2.57 -8.60
C ASN A 312 -5.47 -1.70 -9.85
N ARG A 313 -5.55 -0.39 -9.65
CA ARG A 313 -5.62 0.60 -10.73
C ARG A 313 -4.38 0.63 -11.64
N PRO A 314 -3.12 0.66 -11.13
CA PRO A 314 -1.93 0.56 -11.99
C PRO A 314 -1.91 -0.65 -12.92
N MET A 315 -2.25 -1.83 -12.41
CA MET A 315 -2.35 -3.07 -13.18
C MET A 315 -3.49 -3.00 -14.21
N ALA A 316 -4.68 -2.55 -13.80
CA ALA A 316 -5.82 -2.36 -14.71
C ALA A 316 -5.49 -1.39 -15.85
N GLN A 317 -4.79 -0.29 -15.55
CA GLN A 317 -4.32 0.67 -16.56
C GLN A 317 -3.32 0.04 -17.54
N ALA A 318 -2.43 -0.83 -17.05
CA ALA A 318 -1.45 -1.51 -17.88
C ALA A 318 -2.11 -2.56 -18.80
N ALA A 319 -3.14 -3.26 -18.32
CA ALA A 319 -3.88 -4.27 -19.07
C ALA A 319 -4.89 -3.68 -20.08
N GLY A 320 -5.49 -2.52 -19.75
CA GLY A 320 -6.45 -1.83 -20.61
C GLY A 320 -7.71 -2.67 -20.89
N GLY A 321 -8.11 -2.77 -22.16
CA GLY A 321 -9.31 -3.52 -22.57
C GLY A 321 -9.29 -5.00 -22.17
N ALA A 322 -8.13 -5.59 -21.90
CA ALA A 322 -8.01 -7.00 -21.52
C ALA A 322 -8.68 -7.35 -20.18
N ILE A 323 -8.97 -6.36 -19.33
CA ILE A 323 -9.69 -6.61 -18.07
C ILE A 323 -11.22 -6.48 -18.23
N GLU A 324 -11.75 -6.22 -19.42
CA GLU A 324 -13.21 -6.14 -19.62
C GLU A 324 -13.92 -7.38 -19.07
N GLY A 325 -14.86 -7.17 -18.15
CA GLY A 325 -15.60 -8.26 -17.52
C GLY A 325 -14.85 -9.06 -16.45
N VAL A 326 -13.54 -8.84 -16.27
CA VAL A 326 -12.71 -9.61 -15.33
C VAL A 326 -13.00 -9.21 -13.88
N PHE A 327 -13.45 -10.18 -13.08
CA PHE A 327 -13.72 -9.99 -11.66
C PHE A 327 -12.47 -10.14 -10.80
N GLY A 328 -12.44 -9.40 -9.69
CA GLY A 328 -11.37 -9.47 -8.69
C GLY A 328 -11.65 -8.60 -7.48
N THR A 329 -10.94 -8.84 -6.39
CA THR A 329 -10.95 -7.94 -5.24
C THR A 329 -9.97 -6.79 -5.44
N ILE A 330 -10.26 -5.64 -4.83
CA ILE A 330 -9.38 -4.48 -4.80
C ILE A 330 -9.28 -3.94 -3.38
N ALA A 331 -8.15 -3.33 -3.01
CA ALA A 331 -7.99 -2.77 -1.66
C ALA A 331 -8.97 -1.62 -1.39
N TRP A 332 -9.07 -0.69 -2.35
CA TRP A 332 -9.87 0.53 -2.30
C TRP A 332 -9.93 1.13 -3.72
N ASP A 333 -10.97 1.93 -4.01
CA ASP A 333 -11.04 2.76 -5.21
C ASP A 333 -11.68 4.13 -4.93
N SER A 334 -11.30 5.15 -5.70
CA SER A 334 -11.87 6.51 -5.61
C SER A 334 -13.37 6.57 -5.92
N GLN A 335 -13.96 5.51 -6.46
CA GLN A 335 -15.42 5.37 -6.63
C GLN A 335 -16.18 5.20 -5.32
N ILE A 336 -15.51 4.85 -4.22
CA ILE A 336 -16.15 4.75 -2.91
C ILE A 336 -16.55 6.16 -2.45
N ASP A 337 -17.83 6.48 -2.57
CA ASP A 337 -18.38 7.81 -2.27
C ASP A 337 -18.66 7.99 -0.78
N ASN A 338 -17.62 8.35 -0.03
CA ASN A 338 -17.72 8.79 1.35
C ASN A 338 -16.71 9.91 1.64
N GLU A 339 -16.90 10.60 2.77
CA GLU A 339 -16.09 11.77 3.12
C GLU A 339 -14.57 11.48 3.15
N PRO A 340 -14.07 10.40 3.82
CA PRO A 340 -12.64 10.11 3.79
C PRO A 340 -12.10 9.79 2.39
N SER A 341 -12.80 8.98 1.60
CA SER A 341 -12.36 8.60 0.24
C SER A 341 -12.33 9.81 -0.70
N ASN A 342 -13.34 10.68 -0.62
CA ASN A 342 -13.40 11.92 -1.39
C ASN A 342 -12.29 12.89 -0.98
N ALA A 343 -12.03 13.04 0.32
CA ALA A 343 -10.96 13.91 0.83
C ALA A 343 -9.58 13.44 0.36
N PHE A 344 -9.29 12.14 0.46
CA PHE A 344 -8.01 11.59 -0.03
C PHE A 344 -7.87 11.76 -1.55
N THR A 345 -8.95 11.48 -2.29
CA THR A 345 -8.98 11.65 -3.75
C THR A 345 -8.66 13.08 -4.16
N GLU A 346 -9.27 14.06 -3.49
CA GLU A 346 -9.05 15.48 -3.77
C GLU A 346 -7.60 15.91 -3.49
N VAL A 347 -7.06 15.60 -2.31
CA VAL A 347 -5.70 16.05 -1.96
C VAL A 347 -4.63 15.38 -2.81
N PHE A 348 -4.82 14.10 -3.16
CA PHE A 348 -3.88 13.39 -4.02
C PHE A 348 -3.92 13.92 -5.46
N GLN A 349 -5.11 14.17 -6.01
CA GLN A 349 -5.28 14.77 -7.33
C GLN A 349 -4.68 16.18 -7.39
N ASN A 350 -4.87 16.99 -6.34
CA ASN A 350 -4.33 18.35 -6.28
C ASN A 350 -2.79 18.36 -6.23
N GLU A 351 -2.16 17.40 -5.55
CA GLU A 351 -0.70 17.32 -5.46
C GLU A 351 -0.07 16.75 -6.73
N TYR A 352 -0.68 15.71 -7.32
CA TYR A 352 -0.02 14.89 -8.35
C TYR A 352 -0.70 14.87 -9.72
N ASP A 353 -1.84 15.55 -9.90
CA ASP A 353 -2.64 15.55 -11.14
C ASP A 353 -3.01 14.13 -11.61
N ARG A 354 -3.34 13.25 -10.65
CA ARG A 354 -3.62 11.82 -10.87
C ARG A 354 -4.71 11.32 -9.94
N VAL A 355 -5.54 10.41 -10.42
CA VAL A 355 -6.47 9.65 -9.57
C VAL A 355 -5.65 8.67 -8.71
N PRO A 356 -5.83 8.66 -7.38
CA PRO A 356 -5.09 7.72 -6.53
C PRO A 356 -5.50 6.27 -6.79
N SER A 357 -4.60 5.37 -6.41
CA SER A 357 -4.82 3.92 -6.44
C SER A 357 -4.99 3.35 -5.03
N GLY A 358 -5.50 2.13 -4.91
CA GLY A 358 -5.56 1.40 -3.64
C GLY A 358 -4.22 1.34 -2.88
N PRO A 359 -3.08 1.02 -3.54
CA PRO A 359 -1.76 1.09 -2.91
C PRO A 359 -1.43 2.48 -2.33
N ALA A 360 -1.75 3.55 -3.04
CA ALA A 360 -1.58 4.91 -2.53
C ALA A 360 -2.46 5.17 -1.29
N GLN A 361 -3.72 4.74 -1.30
CA GLN A 361 -4.62 4.87 -0.15
C GLN A 361 -4.08 4.11 1.08
N LEU A 362 -3.60 2.88 0.90
CA LEU A 362 -3.03 2.07 1.97
C LEU A 362 -1.76 2.71 2.57
N ALA A 363 -0.88 3.24 1.72
CA ALA A 363 0.35 3.93 2.17
C ALA A 363 0.03 5.17 3.00
N TYR A 364 -0.95 5.96 2.54
CA TYR A 364 -1.44 7.14 3.27
C TYR A 364 -2.07 6.73 4.62
N ALA A 365 -2.94 5.70 4.61
CA ALA A 365 -3.60 5.18 5.80
C ALA A 365 -2.60 4.68 6.85
N GLN A 366 -1.68 3.79 6.48
CA GLN A 366 -0.73 3.16 7.40
C GLN A 366 0.20 4.19 8.07
N THR A 367 0.59 5.23 7.34
CA THR A 367 1.43 6.31 7.88
C THR A 367 0.69 7.11 8.95
N LEU A 368 -0.57 7.46 8.68
CA LEU A 368 -1.38 8.24 9.61
C LEU A 368 -1.86 7.40 10.79
N GLN A 369 -2.15 6.11 10.61
CA GLN A 369 -2.49 5.20 11.71
C GLN A 369 -1.33 5.06 12.71
N TYR A 370 -0.09 4.92 12.22
CA TYR A 370 1.08 4.91 13.10
C TYR A 370 1.23 6.23 13.86
N ALA A 371 1.17 7.37 13.15
CA ALA A 371 1.31 8.67 13.77
C ALA A 371 0.23 8.92 14.84
N ALA A 372 -1.03 8.57 14.54
CA ALA A 372 -2.14 8.73 15.47
C ALA A 372 -2.00 7.81 16.69
N ALA A 373 -1.53 6.57 16.52
CA ALA A 373 -1.25 5.68 17.63
C ALA A 373 -0.12 6.20 18.53
N ALA A 374 0.93 6.78 17.96
CA ALA A 374 1.99 7.42 18.73
C ALA A 374 1.47 8.63 19.53
N GLU A 375 0.62 9.48 18.92
CA GLU A 375 -0.03 10.60 19.63
C GLU A 375 -0.91 10.13 20.79
N ARG A 376 -1.73 9.08 20.60
CA ARG A 376 -2.54 8.50 21.69
C ARG A 376 -1.67 7.91 22.80
N ALA A 377 -0.59 7.23 22.43
CA ALA A 377 0.36 6.67 23.38
C ALA A 377 1.12 7.77 24.15
N GLY A 378 1.24 8.96 23.56
CA GLY A 378 2.10 10.02 24.07
C GLY A 378 3.60 9.68 23.99
N THR A 379 3.96 8.67 23.18
CA THR A 379 5.33 8.18 23.06
C THR A 379 5.56 7.40 21.74
N PHE A 380 6.79 7.38 21.23
CA PHE A 380 7.29 6.48 20.19
C PHE A 380 7.80 5.15 20.77
N TYR A 381 7.70 4.91 22.09
CA TYR A 381 8.07 3.62 22.68
C TYR A 381 7.21 2.51 22.08
N PRO A 382 7.79 1.55 21.31
CA PRO A 382 7.00 0.67 20.46
C PRO A 382 5.93 -0.15 21.21
N PRO A 383 6.19 -0.71 22.40
CA PRO A 383 5.15 -1.41 23.17
C PRO A 383 3.90 -0.59 23.48
N GLU A 384 4.01 0.72 23.75
CA GLU A 384 2.82 1.55 23.95
C GLU A 384 2.10 1.82 22.62
N VAL A 385 2.84 2.12 21.55
CA VAL A 385 2.24 2.32 20.21
C VAL A 385 1.49 1.06 19.74
N ILE A 386 2.05 -0.13 19.99
CA ILE A 386 1.41 -1.42 19.72
C ILE A 386 0.07 -1.53 20.45
N ARG A 387 0.04 -1.20 21.76
CA ARG A 387 -1.19 -1.27 22.57
C ARG A 387 -2.26 -0.30 22.09
N GLU A 388 -1.87 0.85 21.54
CA GLU A 388 -2.79 1.82 20.94
C GLU A 388 -3.31 1.41 19.56
N LEU A 389 -2.68 0.44 18.91
CA LEU A 389 -3.15 -0.16 17.65
C LEU A 389 -4.03 -1.40 17.92
N GLU A 390 -3.72 -2.20 18.92
CA GLU A 390 -4.43 -3.43 19.26
C GLU A 390 -5.91 -3.19 19.65
N ASP A 391 -6.82 -3.85 18.95
CA ASP A 391 -8.29 -3.73 19.06
C ASP A 391 -8.84 -2.30 18.89
N TYR A 392 -8.03 -1.41 18.27
CA TYR A 392 -8.44 -0.05 17.95
C TYR A 392 -9.50 -0.06 16.84
N ASN A 393 -10.58 0.70 17.06
CA ASN A 393 -11.67 0.85 16.09
C ASN A 393 -11.56 2.22 15.41
N TYR A 394 -11.64 2.23 14.09
CA TYR A 394 -11.50 3.43 13.28
C TYR A 394 -12.42 3.37 12.06
N ASN A 395 -12.67 4.53 11.44
CA ASN A 395 -13.53 4.63 10.25
C ASN A 395 -13.15 5.80 9.32
N ASN A 396 -12.01 6.42 9.57
CA ASN A 396 -11.54 7.66 8.98
C ASN A 396 -10.64 7.47 7.75
N ILE A 397 -10.56 6.24 7.22
CA ILE A 397 -9.74 5.92 6.04
C ILE A 397 -10.54 5.48 4.81
N GLY A 398 -11.88 5.53 4.88
CA GLY A 398 -12.75 5.42 3.71
C GLY A 398 -13.33 4.04 3.41
N MET A 399 -13.13 3.06 4.29
CA MET A 399 -13.63 1.68 4.11
C MET A 399 -14.80 1.30 5.03
N GLY A 400 -15.33 2.27 5.78
CA GLY A 400 -16.34 2.03 6.81
C GLY A 400 -15.70 1.76 8.17
N GLU A 401 -16.43 1.11 9.08
CA GLU A 401 -15.88 0.73 10.39
C GLU A 401 -14.90 -0.44 10.25
N GLU A 402 -13.71 -0.25 10.83
CA GLU A 402 -12.60 -1.19 10.80
C GLU A 402 -12.06 -1.41 12.22
N THR A 403 -11.44 -2.56 12.44
CA THR A 403 -10.79 -2.88 13.71
C THR A 403 -9.42 -3.48 13.45
N MET A 404 -8.37 -2.92 14.04
CA MET A 404 -7.03 -3.51 13.99
C MET A 404 -6.94 -4.61 15.05
N ARG A 405 -7.09 -5.87 14.65
CA ARG A 405 -7.30 -6.97 15.60
C ARG A 405 -6.03 -7.32 16.38
N ALA A 406 -6.13 -7.46 17.70
CA ALA A 406 -4.97 -7.68 18.57
C ALA A 406 -4.29 -9.05 18.44
N CYS A 407 -5.00 -10.11 18.04
CA CYS A 407 -4.43 -11.46 18.09
C CYS A 407 -3.46 -11.80 16.94
N ASP A 408 -3.59 -11.11 15.80
CA ASP A 408 -2.74 -11.34 14.63
C ASP A 408 -2.33 -10.05 13.89
N HIS A 409 -2.79 -8.89 14.36
CA HIS A 409 -2.50 -7.57 13.80
C HIS A 409 -2.99 -7.40 12.35
N GLN A 410 -4.12 -8.04 12.04
CA GLN A 410 -4.87 -7.90 10.79
C GLN A 410 -6.05 -6.93 10.96
N ALA A 411 -6.10 -5.90 10.12
CA ALA A 411 -7.29 -5.06 9.99
C ALA A 411 -8.51 -5.90 9.55
N GLN A 412 -9.58 -5.84 10.32
CA GLN A 412 -10.89 -6.34 9.95
C GLN A 412 -11.61 -5.23 9.20
N ARG A 413 -11.86 -5.44 7.90
CA ARG A 413 -12.42 -4.40 7.02
C ARG A 413 -13.34 -4.97 5.94
N ALA A 414 -14.13 -4.10 5.34
CA ALA A 414 -14.91 -4.43 4.15
C ALA A 414 -14.00 -4.67 2.94
N ILE A 415 -14.47 -5.47 1.98
CA ILE A 415 -13.71 -5.87 0.78
C ILE A 415 -14.52 -5.54 -0.46
N PRO A 416 -14.08 -4.57 -1.27
CA PRO A 416 -14.66 -4.31 -2.57
C PRO A 416 -14.31 -5.43 -3.56
N VAL A 417 -15.34 -5.96 -4.20
CA VAL A 417 -15.23 -6.77 -5.42
C VAL A 417 -15.51 -5.84 -6.59
N ALA A 418 -14.63 -5.89 -7.58
CA ALA A 418 -14.69 -5.08 -8.78
C ALA A 418 -14.74 -5.94 -10.04
N ARG A 419 -15.20 -5.32 -11.11
CA ARG A 419 -15.19 -5.84 -12.47
C ARG A 419 -14.54 -4.84 -13.40
N GLY A 420 -13.74 -5.28 -14.36
CA GLY A 420 -13.21 -4.36 -15.36
C GLY A 420 -14.30 -3.84 -16.30
N LEU A 421 -14.25 -2.53 -16.55
CA LEU A 421 -15.20 -1.84 -17.41
C LEU A 421 -15.02 -2.24 -18.88
N PRO A 422 -16.08 -2.16 -19.71
CA PRO A 422 -15.94 -2.28 -21.15
C PRO A 422 -14.87 -1.33 -21.69
N GLU A 423 -14.05 -1.77 -22.66
CA GLU A 423 -12.94 -0.96 -23.18
C GLU A 423 -13.42 0.44 -23.62
N SER A 424 -14.63 0.52 -24.18
CA SER A 424 -15.25 1.79 -24.63
C SER A 424 -15.61 2.78 -23.51
N GLU A 425 -15.66 2.32 -22.26
CA GLU A 425 -15.98 3.11 -21.06
C GLU A 425 -14.76 3.40 -20.19
N GLN A 426 -13.61 2.78 -20.51
CA GLN A 426 -12.35 3.03 -19.84
C GLN A 426 -11.77 4.40 -20.20
N GLY A 427 -11.05 5.02 -19.25
CA GLY A 427 -10.44 6.33 -19.41
C GLY A 427 -9.46 6.68 -18.32
N ASP A 428 -8.96 7.92 -18.34
CA ASP A 428 -7.94 8.39 -17.39
C ASP A 428 -8.42 8.23 -15.94
N GLY A 429 -7.88 7.22 -15.25
CA GLY A 429 -8.28 6.91 -13.88
C GLY A 429 -9.67 6.28 -13.75
N ASN A 430 -10.19 5.62 -14.78
CA ASN A 430 -11.42 4.83 -14.69
C ASN A 430 -11.30 3.54 -15.53
N PHE A 431 -11.11 2.40 -14.89
CA PHE A 431 -10.87 1.11 -15.56
C PHE A 431 -11.76 -0.02 -15.05
N ILE A 432 -12.34 0.15 -13.87
CA ILE A 432 -13.02 -0.88 -13.10
C ILE A 432 -14.26 -0.26 -12.48
N GLU A 433 -15.28 -1.05 -12.19
CA GLU A 433 -16.43 -0.65 -11.38
C GLU A 433 -16.51 -1.55 -10.14
N ILE A 434 -16.91 -0.97 -9.01
CA ILE A 434 -17.22 -1.75 -7.80
C ILE A 434 -18.60 -2.38 -7.99
N VAL A 435 -18.65 -3.71 -7.99
CA VAL A 435 -19.90 -4.48 -8.14
C VAL A 435 -20.50 -4.84 -6.79
N GLU A 436 -19.65 -5.05 -5.78
CA GLU A 436 -20.07 -5.37 -4.42
C GLU A 436 -19.02 -4.83 -3.43
N VAL A 437 -19.48 -4.45 -2.24
CA VAL A 437 -18.60 -4.23 -1.08
C VAL A 437 -19.04 -5.21 0.00
N THR A 438 -18.34 -6.33 0.10
CA THR A 438 -18.62 -7.35 1.10
C THR A 438 -18.30 -6.79 2.48
N SER A 439 -19.27 -6.88 3.40
CA SER A 439 -19.15 -6.23 4.70
C SER A 439 -18.08 -6.88 5.55
N ARG A 440 -17.48 -6.09 6.47
CA ARG A 440 -16.51 -6.60 7.46
C ARG A 440 -17.04 -7.81 8.23
N ASP A 441 -18.33 -7.82 8.55
CA ASP A 441 -18.92 -8.86 9.41
C ASP A 441 -19.16 -10.18 8.64
N ASP A 442 -19.09 -10.15 7.30
CA ASP A 442 -19.25 -11.32 6.42
C ASP A 442 -17.91 -11.93 5.97
N VAL A 443 -16.79 -11.24 6.23
CA VAL A 443 -15.43 -11.68 5.89
C VAL A 443 -14.56 -11.78 7.14
N GLY A 444 -13.39 -12.42 7.01
CA GLY A 444 -12.48 -12.64 8.11
C GLY A 444 -12.68 -13.99 8.79
N TYR A 445 -12.03 -14.13 9.94
CA TYR A 445 -11.90 -15.39 10.67
C TYR A 445 -11.67 -15.08 12.14
N ALA A 446 -11.85 -16.06 13.04
CA ALA A 446 -11.60 -15.87 14.46
C ALA A 446 -10.10 -15.99 14.76
N CYS A 447 -9.65 -15.58 15.96
CA CYS A 447 -8.25 -15.70 16.36
C CYS A 447 -7.76 -17.16 16.44
N ASP A 448 -8.66 -18.12 16.57
CA ASP A 448 -8.37 -19.56 16.63
C ASP A 448 -8.72 -20.29 15.31
N SER A 449 -8.97 -19.55 14.22
CA SER A 449 -9.27 -20.09 12.90
C SER A 449 -8.60 -19.30 11.77
N GLY A 450 -8.67 -19.84 10.55
CA GLY A 450 -8.03 -19.24 9.39
C GLY A 450 -6.52 -18.99 9.61
N PRO A 451 -5.95 -17.98 8.94
CA PRO A 451 -4.55 -17.61 9.10
C PRO A 451 -4.14 -17.27 10.54
N ALA A 452 -5.01 -16.63 11.35
CA ALA A 452 -4.67 -16.22 12.72
C ALA A 452 -4.35 -17.41 13.63
N ALA A 453 -4.90 -18.59 13.36
CA ALA A 453 -4.64 -19.78 14.17
C ALA A 453 -3.15 -20.20 14.18
N GLU A 454 -2.39 -19.77 13.17
CA GLU A 454 -0.95 -20.03 13.04
C GLU A 454 -0.09 -18.87 13.56
N CYS A 455 -0.71 -17.77 13.98
CA CYS A 455 0.01 -16.58 14.42
C CYS A 455 0.53 -16.69 15.85
N GLU A 456 1.84 -16.52 15.99
CA GLU A 456 2.53 -16.35 17.26
C GLU A 456 3.28 -15.00 17.25
N LEU A 457 2.60 -13.92 17.66
CA LEU A 457 3.13 -12.55 17.59
C LEU A 457 4.50 -12.38 18.31
N GLY A 458 4.82 -13.25 19.26
CA GLY A 458 6.05 -13.17 20.04
C GLY A 458 6.01 -12.06 21.09
N GLU A 459 7.16 -11.85 21.72
CA GLU A 459 7.34 -10.95 22.87
C GLU A 459 7.59 -9.49 22.44
N TYR A 460 7.20 -8.55 23.30
CA TYR A 460 7.50 -7.12 23.14
C TYR A 460 9.01 -6.84 23.25
N GLY A 461 9.77 -7.64 24.00
CA GLY A 461 11.19 -7.41 24.29
C GLY A 461 11.57 -8.11 25.60
N ASP A 462 12.45 -7.50 26.40
CA ASP A 462 12.77 -7.96 27.76
C ASP A 462 11.65 -7.70 28.81
N GLU A 463 10.43 -7.35 28.36
CA GLU A 463 9.24 -7.11 29.20
C GLU A 463 8.42 -8.38 29.51
#